data_AF-A0A060CRV9-F1
#
_entry.id   AF-A0A060CRV9-F1
#
_cell.length_a   1.000
_cell.length_b   1.000
_cell.length_c   1.000
_cell.angle_alpha   90.00
_cell.angle_beta   90.00
_cell.angle_gamma   90.00
#
_symmetry.space_group_name_H-M   'P 1'
#
loop_
_entity.id
_entity.type
_entity.pdbx_description
1 polymer ?
#
loop_
_entity_poly.entity_id
_entity_poly.type
_entity_poly.pdbx_seq_one_letter_code
_entity_poly.pdbx_strand_id
1 'polypeptide(L)'
;MGDLYYTPAFPMPHLQDTRTISLLLPPSYYTSNRRYPVLYMHDGQNLFDNALAYAGVEWQVDETMARLAEEGIEVIVVGIDHAGEGRIGEYNPFGTGKGDLYLDWLFGMLKPSIDETFRTLPQREHTFVGGSSMGGLISLHALFTRPALVG
;
A
#
# COMPACT_ATOMS: atom_id res chain seq x y z
N MET A 1 -1.71 3.38 19.36
CA MET A 1 -0.74 2.88 18.37
C MET A 1 -1.38 1.65 17.74
N GLY A 2 -1.37 1.54 16.40
CA GLY A 2 -1.96 0.42 15.67
C GLY A 2 -1.06 -0.82 15.69
N ASP A 3 -1.60 -1.98 15.37
CA ASP A 3 -0.80 -3.21 15.23
C ASP A 3 -0.18 -3.29 13.84
N LEU A 4 1.14 -3.54 13.78
CA LEU A 4 1.93 -3.63 12.56
C LEU A 4 2.26 -5.08 12.21
N TYR A 5 1.90 -5.50 11.00
CA TYR A 5 2.15 -6.84 10.47
C TYR A 5 3.08 -6.80 9.26
N TYR A 6 3.88 -7.85 9.08
CA TYR A 6 4.75 -8.02 7.91
C TYR A 6 4.52 -9.36 7.24
N THR A 7 4.35 -9.34 5.93
CA THR A 7 4.41 -10.52 5.06
C THR A 7 5.64 -10.37 4.16
N PRO A 8 6.77 -11.05 4.46
CA PRO A 8 8.04 -10.77 3.79
C PRO A 8 8.12 -11.25 2.33
N ALA A 9 7.19 -12.08 1.88
CA ALA A 9 7.26 -12.70 0.54
C ALA A 9 5.87 -12.94 -0.07
N PHE A 10 5.11 -11.87 -0.31
CA PHE A 10 3.86 -11.98 -1.06
C PHE A 10 4.16 -12.24 -2.55
N PRO A 11 3.58 -13.26 -3.19
CA PRO A 11 3.96 -13.67 -4.54
C PRO A 11 3.56 -12.66 -5.63
N MET A 12 4.48 -12.38 -6.57
CA MET A 12 4.27 -11.58 -7.78
C MET A 12 4.57 -12.40 -9.05
N PRO A 13 3.73 -13.40 -9.39
CA PRO A 13 4.08 -14.42 -10.39
C PRO A 13 4.37 -13.84 -11.79
N HIS A 14 3.63 -12.81 -12.23
CA HIS A 14 3.86 -12.16 -13.53
C HIS A 14 5.18 -11.39 -13.60
N LEU A 15 5.72 -11.00 -12.45
CA LEU A 15 7.01 -10.33 -12.32
C LEU A 15 8.14 -11.30 -11.93
N GLN A 16 7.81 -12.57 -11.67
CA GLN A 16 8.71 -13.61 -11.17
C GLN A 16 9.48 -13.15 -9.91
N ASP A 17 8.79 -12.44 -9.03
CA ASP A 17 9.34 -11.86 -7.81
C ASP A 17 8.39 -12.11 -6.63
N THR A 18 8.79 -11.65 -5.45
CA THR A 18 7.95 -11.54 -4.26
C THR A 18 8.08 -10.13 -3.69
N ARG A 19 7.09 -9.71 -2.88
CA ARG A 19 7.13 -8.41 -2.23
C ARG A 19 6.86 -8.49 -0.74
N THR A 20 7.67 -7.75 0.02
CA THR A 20 7.37 -7.45 1.42
C THR A 20 6.17 -6.52 1.49
N ILE A 21 5.15 -6.95 2.22
CA ILE A 21 3.96 -6.15 2.50
C ILE A 21 3.92 -5.87 3.99
N SER A 22 3.77 -4.60 4.36
CA SER A 22 3.50 -4.17 5.73
C SER A 22 2.05 -3.76 5.87
N LEU A 23 1.44 -4.00 7.03
CA LEU A 23 0.08 -3.59 7.33
C LEU A 23 0.00 -2.90 8.69
N LEU A 24 -0.52 -1.68 8.70
CA LEU A 24 -0.90 -0.97 9.92
C LEU A 24 -2.41 -1.00 10.07
N LEU A 25 -2.89 -1.62 11.15
CA LEU A 25 -4.31 -1.65 11.50
C LEU A 25 -4.67 -0.46 12.40
N PRO A 26 -5.86 0.14 12.22
CA PRO A 26 -6.28 1.28 13.03
C PRO A 26 -6.54 0.88 14.49
N PRO A 27 -6.40 1.81 15.46
CA PRO A 27 -6.55 1.50 16.88
C PRO A 27 -7.88 0.83 17.26
N SER A 28 -8.98 1.18 16.60
CA SER A 28 -10.29 0.57 16.89
C SER A 28 -10.52 -0.79 16.25
N TYR A 29 -9.55 -1.34 15.50
CA TYR A 29 -9.75 -2.56 14.72
C TYR A 29 -10.21 -3.72 15.60
N TYR A 30 -9.55 -4.00 16.72
CA TYR A 30 -9.87 -5.13 17.60
C TYR A 30 -10.99 -4.86 18.62
N THR A 31 -11.33 -3.60 18.83
CA THR A 31 -12.35 -3.18 19.80
C THR A 31 -13.71 -2.90 19.16
N SER A 32 -13.80 -3.00 17.83
CA SER A 32 -15.03 -2.79 17.07
C SER A 32 -15.20 -3.80 15.94
N ASN A 33 -16.42 -3.87 15.41
CA ASN A 33 -16.75 -4.64 14.20
C ASN A 33 -16.80 -3.75 12.94
N ARG A 34 -16.20 -2.56 12.99
CA ARG A 34 -16.17 -1.64 11.85
C ARG A 34 -15.37 -2.24 10.70
N ARG A 35 -15.74 -1.81 9.49
CA ARG A 35 -14.94 -2.00 8.27
C ARG A 35 -14.25 -0.69 7.94
N TYR A 36 -13.06 -0.78 7.36
CA TYR A 36 -12.18 0.36 7.16
C TYR A 36 -11.82 0.55 5.68
N PRO A 37 -11.69 1.80 5.21
CA PRO A 37 -11.02 2.05 3.94
C PRO A 37 -9.55 1.59 4.00
N VAL A 38 -8.94 1.41 2.82
CA VAL A 38 -7.56 0.93 2.68
C VAL A 38 -6.73 1.92 1.88
N LEU A 39 -5.56 2.27 2.40
CA LEU A 39 -4.55 3.07 1.72
C LEU A 39 -3.35 2.19 1.36
N TYR A 40 -3.16 1.94 0.07
CA TYR A 40 -1.99 1.24 -0.47
C TYR A 40 -0.86 2.23 -0.72
N MET A 41 0.20 2.15 0.07
CA MET A 41 1.35 3.05 -0.01
C MET A 41 2.54 2.36 -0.67
N HIS A 42 3.10 3.01 -1.68
CA HIS A 42 4.29 2.57 -2.40
C HIS A 42 5.53 3.01 -1.64
N ASP A 43 6.64 2.30 -1.84
CA ASP A 43 7.86 2.46 -1.06
C ASP A 43 7.66 2.12 0.44
N GLY A 44 6.99 0.99 0.69
CA GLY A 44 6.57 0.49 2.00
C GLY A 44 7.65 0.47 3.09
N GLN A 45 8.91 0.27 2.71
CA GLN A 45 10.04 0.25 3.63
C GLN A 45 10.27 1.60 4.33
N ASN A 46 9.75 2.69 3.76
CA ASN A 46 9.94 4.05 4.28
C ASN A 46 8.85 4.48 5.26
N LEU A 47 7.81 3.68 5.49
CA LEU A 47 6.59 4.18 6.11
C LEU A 47 6.63 4.22 7.65
N PHE A 48 7.23 3.20 8.28
CA PHE A 48 6.99 2.89 9.70
C PHE A 48 8.24 2.66 10.56
N ASP A 49 9.41 2.49 9.95
CA ASP A 49 10.64 2.24 10.71
C ASP A 49 11.83 2.96 10.08
N ASN A 50 12.44 3.86 10.84
CA ASN A 50 13.68 4.55 10.48
C ASN A 50 14.82 3.59 10.06
N ALA A 51 14.88 2.37 10.61
CA ALA A 51 15.89 1.38 10.26
C ALA A 51 15.71 0.78 8.86
N LEU A 52 14.47 0.80 8.34
CA LEU A 52 14.12 0.30 7.01
C LEU A 52 14.00 1.42 5.98
N ALA A 53 13.87 2.67 6.43
CA ALA A 53 13.68 3.83 5.59
C ALA A 53 14.93 4.26 4.80
N TYR A 54 14.70 4.68 3.56
CA TYR A 54 15.70 5.31 2.71
C TYR A 54 16.28 6.55 3.39
N ALA A 55 17.61 6.61 3.47
CA ALA A 55 18.35 7.65 4.18
C ALA A 55 18.10 7.74 5.70
N GLY A 56 17.46 6.73 6.31
CA GLY A 56 17.31 6.62 7.76
C GLY A 56 16.25 7.56 8.36
N VAL A 57 15.32 8.07 7.55
CA VAL A 57 14.21 8.92 7.98
C VAL A 57 12.91 8.36 7.42
N GLU A 58 12.07 7.82 8.29
CA GLU A 58 10.75 7.33 7.94
C GLU A 58 9.78 8.47 7.60
N TRP A 59 8.69 8.13 6.94
CA TRP A 59 7.64 9.08 6.56
C TRP A 59 6.63 9.36 7.68
N GLN A 60 6.77 8.67 8.81
CA GLN A 60 5.95 8.86 10.03
C GLN A 60 4.47 8.64 9.76
N VAL A 61 4.17 7.58 9.00
CA VAL A 61 2.79 7.27 8.61
C VAL A 61 2.00 6.81 9.81
N ASP A 62 2.59 6.02 10.70
CA ASP A 62 1.95 5.53 11.91
C ASP A 62 1.61 6.65 12.90
N GLU A 63 2.48 7.65 13.10
CA GLU A 63 2.15 8.80 13.95
C GLU A 63 1.06 9.67 13.32
N THR A 64 1.11 9.85 12.01
CA THR A 64 0.07 10.58 11.28
C THR A 64 -1.28 9.87 11.40
N MET A 65 -1.31 8.55 11.22
CA MET A 65 -2.53 7.75 11.39
C MET A 65 -3.02 7.74 12.83
N ALA A 66 -2.13 7.73 13.82
CA ALA A 66 -2.50 7.82 15.23
C ALA A 66 -3.21 9.15 15.54
N ARG A 67 -2.69 10.27 15.02
CA ARG A 67 -3.33 11.60 15.17
C ARG A 67 -4.67 11.69 14.46
N LEU A 68 -4.76 11.17 13.23
CA LEU A 68 -6.02 11.14 12.48
C LEU A 68 -7.09 10.27 13.16
N ALA A 69 -6.67 9.20 13.84
CA ALA A 69 -7.59 8.35 14.61
C ALA A 69 -8.22 9.11 15.79
N GLU A 70 -7.50 10.06 16.42
CA GLU A 70 -8.06 10.96 17.45
C GLU A 70 -9.14 11.89 16.88
N GLU A 71 -9.06 12.19 15.59
CA GLU A 71 -10.07 12.96 14.85
C GLU A 71 -11.19 12.07 14.26
N GLY A 72 -11.15 10.75 14.53
CA GLY A 72 -12.14 9.78 14.06
C GLY A 72 -11.89 9.23 12.65
N ILE A 73 -10.76 9.58 12.03
CA ILE A 73 -10.35 9.08 10.72
C ILE A 73 -9.47 7.86 10.91
N GLU A 74 -9.96 6.70 10.49
CA GLU A 74 -9.26 5.43 10.64
C GLU A 74 -9.23 4.66 9.32
N VAL A 75 -8.04 4.24 8.91
CA VAL A 75 -7.78 3.50 7.67
C VAL A 75 -6.84 2.33 7.95
N ILE A 76 -6.93 1.27 7.15
CA ILE A 76 -5.88 0.26 7.08
C ILE A 76 -4.81 0.78 6.11
N VAL A 77 -3.56 0.83 6.53
CA VAL A 77 -2.44 1.16 5.63
C VAL A 77 -1.77 -0.12 5.19
N VAL A 78 -1.61 -0.32 3.89
CA VAL A 78 -0.86 -1.43 3.29
C VAL A 78 0.38 -0.84 2.63
N GLY A 79 1.55 -1.03 3.25
CA GLY A 79 2.83 -0.67 2.66
C GLY A 79 3.32 -1.74 1.70
N ILE A 80 3.73 -1.33 0.51
CA ILE A 80 4.26 -2.18 -0.54
C ILE A 80 5.70 -1.76 -0.79
N ASP A 81 6.66 -2.57 -0.37
CA ASP A 81 8.07 -2.28 -0.62
C ASP A 81 8.34 -2.11 -2.13
N HIS A 82 9.44 -1.45 -2.48
CA HIS A 82 9.88 -1.40 -3.86
C HIS A 82 10.85 -2.53 -4.21
N ALA A 83 11.03 -2.79 -5.51
CA ALA A 83 11.89 -3.84 -6.08
C ALA A 83 13.41 -3.60 -5.99
N GLY A 84 13.91 -2.91 -4.96
CA GLY A 84 15.32 -2.48 -4.91
C GLY A 84 15.75 -1.71 -6.18
N GLU A 85 16.81 -2.17 -6.84
CA GLU A 85 17.28 -1.64 -8.14
C GLU A 85 16.20 -1.69 -9.24
N GLY A 86 15.27 -2.63 -9.15
CA GLY A 86 14.14 -2.77 -10.08
C GLY A 86 13.05 -1.71 -9.94
N ARG A 87 13.07 -0.89 -8.88
CA ARG A 87 12.01 0.09 -8.55
C ARG A 87 11.62 0.96 -9.73
N ILE A 88 12.61 1.54 -10.43
CA ILE A 88 12.35 2.44 -11.55
C ILE A 88 11.63 1.69 -12.68
N GLY A 89 12.05 0.46 -12.98
CA GLY A 89 11.41 -0.34 -14.03
C GLY A 89 10.01 -0.81 -13.64
N GLU A 90 9.81 -1.21 -12.38
CA GLU A 90 8.52 -1.72 -11.88
C GLU A 90 7.46 -0.63 -11.82
N TYR A 91 7.80 0.58 -11.37
CA TYR A 91 6.86 1.70 -11.26
C TYR A 91 6.74 2.55 -12.53
N ASN A 92 7.53 2.29 -13.58
CA ASN A 92 7.43 3.03 -14.83
C ASN A 92 6.27 2.50 -15.69
N PRO A 93 5.24 3.31 -16.00
CA PRO A 93 4.12 2.89 -16.84
C PRO A 93 4.38 3.06 -18.35
N PHE A 94 5.56 3.56 -18.76
CA PHE A 94 5.84 3.92 -20.14
C PHE A 94 6.88 3.00 -20.79
N GLY A 95 6.79 2.88 -22.12
CA GLY A 95 7.77 2.14 -22.93
C GLY A 95 7.87 0.68 -22.53
N THR A 96 9.07 0.26 -22.12
CA THR A 96 9.34 -1.11 -21.63
C THR A 96 9.20 -1.24 -20.12
N GLY A 97 8.63 -0.25 -19.44
CA GLY A 97 8.34 -0.29 -18.01
C GLY A 97 7.25 -1.32 -17.66
N LYS A 98 7.21 -1.75 -16.40
CA LYS A 98 6.32 -2.81 -15.92
C LYS A 98 5.13 -2.29 -15.10
N GLY A 99 4.85 -0.98 -15.15
CA GLY A 99 3.83 -0.34 -14.33
C GLY A 99 2.45 -0.99 -14.42
N ASP A 100 1.98 -1.34 -15.63
CA ASP A 100 0.70 -2.02 -15.78
C ASP A 100 0.71 -3.43 -15.19
N LEU A 101 1.80 -4.19 -15.34
CA LEU A 101 1.94 -5.51 -14.71
C LEU A 101 1.96 -5.42 -13.19
N TYR A 102 2.61 -4.39 -12.65
CA TYR A 102 2.60 -4.10 -11.22
C TYR A 102 1.19 -3.77 -10.72
N LEU A 103 0.44 -2.92 -11.43
CA LEU A 103 -0.94 -2.59 -11.05
C LEU A 103 -1.90 -3.76 -11.21
N ASP A 104 -1.73 -4.58 -12.23
CA ASP A 104 -2.52 -5.80 -12.42
C ASP A 104 -2.29 -6.79 -11.28
N TRP A 105 -1.04 -6.91 -10.78
CA TRP A 105 -0.75 -7.67 -9.57
C TRP A 105 -1.38 -7.02 -8.32
N LEU A 106 -1.23 -5.70 -8.15
CA LEU A 106 -1.76 -4.98 -6.99
C LEU A 106 -3.28 -5.18 -6.87
N PHE A 107 -4.02 -4.92 -7.93
CA PHE A 107 -5.48 -4.98 -7.90
C PHE A 107 -6.04 -6.39 -8.17
N GLY A 108 -5.30 -7.26 -8.85
CA GLY A 108 -5.73 -8.61 -9.17
C GLY A 108 -5.34 -9.66 -8.14
N MET A 109 -4.35 -9.41 -7.29
CA MET A 109 -3.87 -10.36 -6.29
C MET A 109 -3.78 -9.78 -4.88
N LEU A 110 -3.03 -8.68 -4.70
CA LEU A 110 -2.79 -8.15 -3.37
C LEU A 110 -4.10 -7.62 -2.74
N LYS A 111 -4.79 -6.71 -3.42
CA LYS A 111 -6.04 -6.13 -2.91
C LYS A 111 -7.11 -7.18 -2.57
N PRO A 112 -7.43 -8.16 -3.43
CA PRO A 112 -8.35 -9.24 -3.08
C PRO A 112 -7.92 -10.02 -1.83
N SER A 113 -6.62 -10.33 -1.70
CA SER A 113 -6.10 -11.02 -0.51
C SER A 113 -6.29 -10.19 0.76
N ILE A 114 -6.10 -8.87 0.70
CA ILE A 114 -6.36 -7.96 1.84
C ILE A 114 -7.85 -7.91 2.15
N ASP A 115 -8.71 -7.79 1.14
CA ASP A 115 -10.17 -7.71 1.31
C ASP A 115 -10.79 -9.00 1.89
N GLU A 116 -10.20 -10.16 1.60
CA GLU A 116 -10.62 -11.46 2.16
C GLU A 116 -10.15 -11.65 3.61
N THR A 117 -8.98 -11.10 3.96
CA THR A 117 -8.32 -11.36 5.26
C THR A 117 -8.72 -10.33 6.32
N PHE A 118 -8.93 -9.08 5.92
CA PHE A 118 -9.17 -7.96 6.83
C PHE A 118 -10.58 -7.36 6.66
N ARG A 119 -11.06 -6.64 7.70
CA ARG A 119 -12.35 -5.94 7.65
C ARG A 119 -12.25 -4.66 6.80
N THR A 120 -12.12 -4.82 5.49
CA THR A 120 -12.07 -3.69 4.56
C THR A 120 -13.45 -3.25 4.08
N LEU A 121 -13.52 -2.02 3.58
CA LEU A 121 -14.53 -1.52 2.64
C LEU A 121 -13.94 -1.66 1.22
N PRO A 122 -14.31 -2.70 0.45
CA PRO A 122 -13.58 -3.07 -0.76
C PRO A 122 -13.91 -2.20 -1.98
N GLN A 123 -14.92 -1.33 -1.89
CA GLN A 123 -15.34 -0.47 -2.99
C GLN A 123 -14.27 0.58 -3.32
N ARG A 124 -14.24 1.05 -4.57
CA ARG A 124 -13.20 1.98 -5.05
C ARG A 124 -13.15 3.28 -4.25
N GLU A 125 -14.29 3.78 -3.77
CA GLU A 125 -14.41 5.04 -3.01
C GLU A 125 -13.76 4.94 -1.62
N HIS A 126 -13.38 3.73 -1.22
CA HIS A 126 -12.71 3.41 0.03
C HIS A 126 -11.32 2.77 -0.20
N THR A 127 -10.86 2.76 -1.45
CA THR A 127 -9.55 2.24 -1.86
C THR A 127 -8.71 3.41 -2.35
N PHE A 128 -7.58 3.64 -1.69
CA PHE A 128 -6.65 4.72 -2.00
C PHE A 128 -5.27 4.16 -2.36
N VAL A 129 -4.55 4.87 -3.22
CA VAL A 129 -3.14 4.61 -3.53
C VAL A 129 -2.33 5.88 -3.30
N GLY A 130 -1.11 5.75 -2.78
CA GLY A 130 -0.22 6.88 -2.57
C GLY A 130 1.25 6.49 -2.61
N GLY A 131 2.11 7.49 -2.83
CA GLY A 131 3.56 7.34 -2.87
C GLY A 131 4.25 8.63 -3.29
N SER A 132 5.58 8.61 -3.32
CA SER A 132 6.41 9.76 -3.71
C SER A 132 7.25 9.43 -4.95
N SER A 133 7.59 10.45 -5.76
CA SER A 133 8.39 10.29 -6.98
C SER A 133 7.79 9.21 -7.90
N MET A 134 8.52 8.13 -8.21
CA MET A 134 7.99 6.99 -8.98
C MET A 134 6.76 6.34 -8.32
N GLY A 135 6.70 6.27 -6.99
CA GLY A 135 5.51 5.82 -6.26
C GLY A 135 4.30 6.74 -6.48
N GLY A 136 4.55 8.05 -6.61
CA GLY A 136 3.51 9.03 -6.96
C GLY A 136 3.09 8.91 -8.42
N LEU A 137 4.04 8.69 -9.34
CA LEU A 137 3.77 8.47 -10.76
C LEU A 137 2.87 7.25 -10.98
N ILE A 138 3.22 6.10 -10.38
CA ILE A 138 2.43 4.87 -10.53
C ILE A 138 1.06 4.99 -9.84
N SER A 139 0.97 5.73 -8.73
CA SER A 139 -0.31 6.05 -8.06
C SER A 139 -1.22 6.89 -8.97
N LEU A 140 -0.68 7.92 -9.64
CA LEU A 140 -1.43 8.72 -10.61
C LEU A 140 -1.86 7.87 -11.81
N HIS A 141 -0.95 7.04 -12.33
CA HIS A 141 -1.26 6.11 -13.42
C HIS A 141 -2.39 5.15 -13.06
N ALA A 142 -2.42 4.63 -11.82
CA ALA A 142 -3.51 3.80 -11.32
C ALA A 142 -4.85 4.53 -11.30
N LEU A 143 -4.89 5.77 -10.80
CA LEU A 143 -6.11 6.60 -10.78
C LEU A 143 -6.68 6.82 -12.20
N PHE A 144 -5.82 7.02 -13.20
CA PHE A 144 -6.27 7.24 -14.58
C PHE A 144 -6.64 5.95 -15.33
N THR A 145 -5.93 4.85 -15.09
CA THR A 145 -6.08 3.62 -15.88
C THR A 145 -6.89 2.53 -15.20
N ARG A 146 -7.08 2.59 -13.88
CA ARG A 146 -7.91 1.67 -13.09
C ARG A 146 -9.00 2.42 -12.30
N PRO A 147 -9.74 3.38 -12.88
CA PRO A 147 -10.72 4.20 -12.14
C PRO A 147 -11.87 3.39 -11.57
N ALA A 148 -12.11 2.14 -12.00
CA ALA A 148 -13.12 1.27 -11.41
C ALA A 148 -12.66 0.62 -10.09
N LEU A 149 -11.36 0.67 -9.77
CA LEU A 149 -10.74 -0.09 -8.67
C LEU A 149 -10.21 0.80 -7.55
N VAL A 150 -9.96 2.08 -7.83
CA VAL A 150 -9.35 3.04 -6.90
C VAL A 150 -9.88 4.45 -7.08
N GLY A 151 -10.06 5.16 -5.96
CA GLY A 151 -10.41 6.59 -5.89
C GLY A 151 -11.88 6.90 -5.76
#